data_AF-A0A0G0XQM2-F1
#
_entry.id   AF-A0A0G0XQM2-F1
#
_cell.length_a   1.000
_cell.length_b   1.000
_cell.length_c   1.000
_cell.angle_alpha   90.00
_cell.angle_beta   90.00
_cell.angle_gamma   90.00
#
_symmetry.space_group_name_H-M   'P 1'
#
loop_
_entity.id
_entity.type
_entity.pdbx_description
1 polymer ?
#
loop_
_entity_poly.entity_id
_entity_poly.type
_entity_poly.pdbx_seq_one_letter_code
_entity_poly.pdbx_strand_id
1 'polypeptide(L)'
;MKHKINSLFAKKRGAALITAVMFFVIISLVVVTGISTSVFRDYVTVREFEKSKGAYYLSEAGSEDAMYRIMNLDAIDAQEVISLDGNKATTTITTISAIKKTIGSIGDILFNTRRVKSTLTVVSGASFNYGVQAGDGGVYMSSTSSITGNLYSTGPVCGGGKTGSNCLNGSSATDNIVTGTVLVATTTSNGVITNITNQGTASMYANKIYSSIIA
;
A
#
# COMPACT_ATOMS: atom_id res chain seq x y z
N MET A 1 47.50 -63.80 72.75
CA MET A 1 46.84 -64.46 71.59
C MET A 1 45.86 -63.46 70.96
N LYS A 2 46.30 -62.79 69.89
CA LYS A 2 45.75 -61.53 69.33
C LYS A 2 44.59 -61.70 68.32
N HIS A 3 43.73 -62.71 68.45
CA HIS A 3 43.02 -63.21 67.25
C HIS A 3 41.52 -62.90 67.09
N LYS A 4 40.91 -61.97 67.83
CA LYS A 4 39.42 -61.86 67.82
C LYS A 4 38.80 -60.47 67.65
N ILE A 5 39.52 -59.48 67.13
CA ILE A 5 38.96 -58.13 66.91
C ILE A 5 38.49 -57.89 65.45
N ASN A 6 38.87 -58.73 64.47
CA ASN A 6 38.65 -58.42 63.05
C ASN A 6 37.34 -58.94 62.42
N SER A 7 36.40 -59.55 63.15
CA SER A 7 35.21 -60.18 62.51
C SER A 7 33.93 -59.35 62.47
N LEU A 8 33.93 -58.09 62.94
CA LEU A 8 32.78 -57.19 62.80
C LEU A 8 32.63 -56.58 61.39
N PHE A 9 33.61 -56.74 60.51
CA PHE A 9 33.57 -56.30 59.09
C PHE A 9 33.15 -57.42 58.11
N ALA A 10 32.32 -58.36 58.55
CA ALA A 10 31.74 -59.37 57.68
C ALA A 10 30.75 -58.76 56.66
N LYS A 11 31.28 -58.43 55.47
CA LYS A 11 30.61 -58.33 54.15
C LYS A 11 29.19 -57.73 54.11
N LYS A 12 29.04 -56.42 54.38
CA LYS A 12 27.88 -55.62 53.87
C LYS A 12 28.10 -55.04 52.46
N ARG A 13 29.08 -55.55 51.70
CA ARG A 13 29.45 -55.04 50.36
C ARG A 13 28.32 -55.18 49.33
N GLY A 14 27.53 -56.27 49.38
CA GLY A 14 26.39 -56.46 48.48
C GLY A 14 25.22 -55.51 48.79
N ALA A 15 24.90 -55.32 50.07
CA ALA A 15 23.86 -54.38 50.50
C ALA A 15 24.22 -52.93 50.12
N ALA A 16 25.48 -52.53 50.28
CA ALA A 16 25.96 -51.21 49.87
C ALA A 16 25.83 -50.97 48.36
N LEU A 17 26.10 -52.00 47.55
CA LEU A 17 26.01 -51.94 46.10
C LEU A 17 24.55 -51.83 45.64
N ILE A 18 23.64 -52.60 46.26
CA ILE A 18 22.18 -52.51 45.99
C ILE A 18 21.64 -51.12 46.37
N THR A 19 22.03 -50.55 47.50
CA THR A 19 21.60 -49.19 47.87
C THR A 19 22.10 -48.14 46.88
N ALA A 20 23.35 -48.25 46.41
CA ALA A 20 23.89 -47.33 45.41
C ALA A 20 23.13 -47.42 44.08
N VAL A 21 22.78 -48.62 43.63
CA VAL A 21 21.98 -48.83 42.42
C VAL A 21 20.56 -48.28 42.60
N MET A 22 19.92 -48.51 43.75
CA MET A 22 18.61 -47.94 44.08
C MET A 22 18.63 -46.40 44.01
N PHE A 23 19.61 -45.76 44.64
CA PHE A 23 19.75 -44.31 44.56
C PHE A 23 19.99 -43.84 43.12
N PHE A 24 20.81 -44.56 42.36
CA PHE A 24 21.06 -44.23 40.96
C PHE A 24 19.79 -44.32 40.11
N VAL A 25 18.96 -45.35 40.32
CA VAL A 25 17.66 -45.52 39.64
C VAL A 25 16.67 -44.42 40.04
N ILE A 26 16.61 -44.04 41.32
CA ILE A 26 15.73 -42.97 41.77
C ILE A 26 16.16 -41.62 41.17
N ILE A 27 17.46 -41.32 41.21
CA ILE A 27 18.01 -40.09 40.63
C ILE A 27 17.76 -40.05 39.13
N SER A 28 17.99 -41.15 38.41
CA SER A 28 17.73 -41.21 36.96
C SER A 28 16.25 -41.00 36.63
N LEU A 29 15.33 -41.56 37.41
CA LEU A 29 13.89 -41.36 37.25
C LEU A 29 13.48 -39.89 37.47
N VAL A 30 14.06 -39.25 38.49
CA VAL A 30 13.81 -37.83 38.78
C VAL A 30 14.31 -36.93 37.65
N VAL A 31 15.49 -37.23 37.09
CA VAL A 31 16.04 -36.46 35.96
C VAL A 31 15.18 -36.61 34.71
N VAL A 32 14.76 -37.84 34.36
CA VAL A 32 13.94 -38.11 33.17
C VAL A 32 12.59 -37.42 33.27
N THR A 33 11.93 -37.49 34.43
CA THR A 33 10.63 -36.82 34.63
C THR A 33 10.76 -35.30 34.60
N GLY A 34 11.83 -34.75 35.19
CA GLY A 34 12.13 -33.31 35.14
C GLY A 34 12.27 -32.78 33.72
N ILE A 35 13.02 -33.48 32.85
CA ILE A 35 13.24 -33.08 31.45
C ILE A 35 11.97 -33.24 30.61
N SER A 36 11.22 -34.32 30.83
CA SER A 36 10.02 -34.64 30.03
C SER A 36 8.99 -33.50 30.04
N THR A 37 8.75 -32.87 31.19
CA THR A 37 7.78 -31.78 31.30
C THR A 37 8.15 -30.55 30.47
N SER A 38 9.45 -30.22 30.34
CA SER A 38 9.90 -29.11 29.50
C SER A 38 9.69 -29.41 28.02
N VAL A 39 10.04 -30.62 27.57
CA VAL A 39 9.90 -31.04 26.18
C VAL A 39 8.43 -31.00 25.74
N PHE A 40 7.50 -31.48 26.59
CA PHE A 40 6.07 -31.41 26.28
C PHE A 40 5.57 -29.98 26.13
N ARG A 41 6.01 -29.07 27.00
CA ARG A 41 5.63 -27.65 26.92
C ARG A 41 6.18 -26.98 25.67
N ASP A 42 7.43 -27.29 25.32
CA ASP A 42 8.07 -26.73 24.12
C ASP A 42 7.36 -27.23 22.86
N TYR A 43 6.99 -28.52 22.81
CA TYR A 43 6.21 -29.09 21.71
C TYR A 43 4.87 -28.39 21.50
N VAL A 44 4.11 -28.15 22.58
CA VAL A 44 2.84 -27.42 22.49
C VAL A 44 3.07 -25.98 22.02
N THR A 45 4.09 -25.31 22.57
CA THR A 45 4.41 -23.92 22.22
C THR A 45 4.79 -23.78 20.75
N VAL A 46 5.65 -24.66 20.23
CA VAL A 46 6.04 -24.67 18.81
C VAL A 46 4.82 -24.92 17.93
N ARG A 47 3.96 -25.88 18.31
CA ARG A 47 2.76 -26.18 17.53
C ARG A 47 1.77 -25.02 17.49
N GLU A 48 1.54 -24.34 18.61
CA GLU A 48 0.69 -23.14 18.66
C GLU A 48 1.32 -21.98 17.89
N PHE A 49 2.64 -21.83 17.93
CA PHE A 49 3.35 -20.82 17.15
C PHE A 49 3.20 -21.05 15.64
N GLU A 50 3.33 -22.29 15.17
CA GLU A 50 3.13 -22.63 13.75
C GLU A 50 1.67 -22.39 13.31
N LYS A 51 0.68 -22.77 14.11
CA LYS A 51 -0.73 -22.44 13.83
C LYS A 51 -0.98 -20.93 13.79
N SER A 52 -0.40 -20.19 14.73
CA SER A 52 -0.52 -18.73 14.79
C SER A 52 0.10 -18.04 13.57
N LYS A 53 1.25 -18.52 13.08
CA LYS A 53 1.81 -18.08 11.79
C LYS A 53 0.87 -18.40 10.63
N GLY A 54 0.37 -19.62 10.55
CA GLY A 54 -0.57 -20.01 9.50
C GLY A 54 -1.83 -19.14 9.48
N ALA A 55 -2.41 -18.85 10.65
CA ALA A 55 -3.55 -17.97 10.79
C ALA A 55 -3.23 -16.52 10.38
N TYR A 56 -1.99 -16.06 10.62
CA TYR A 56 -1.52 -14.76 10.15
C TYR A 56 -1.45 -14.70 8.62
N TYR A 57 -0.82 -15.68 7.97
CA TYR A 57 -0.75 -15.74 6.51
C TYR A 57 -2.12 -15.91 5.86
N LEU A 58 -3.02 -16.68 6.48
CA LEU A 58 -4.40 -16.81 6.02
C LEU A 58 -5.14 -15.46 6.12
N SER A 59 -4.94 -14.72 7.20
CA SER A 59 -5.48 -13.37 7.37
C SER A 59 -4.92 -12.40 6.32
N GLU A 60 -3.61 -12.44 6.04
CA GLU A 60 -3.00 -11.64 4.97
C GLU A 60 -3.58 -11.99 3.61
N ALA A 61 -3.72 -13.26 3.26
CA ALA A 61 -4.29 -13.70 1.99
C ALA A 61 -5.68 -13.11 1.74
N GLY A 62 -6.56 -13.11 2.76
CA GLY A 62 -7.87 -12.45 2.65
C GLY A 62 -7.79 -10.93 2.49
N SER A 63 -6.85 -10.29 3.20
CA SER A 63 -6.63 -8.84 3.08
C SER A 63 -6.10 -8.45 1.70
N GLU A 64 -5.17 -9.23 1.15
CA GLU A 64 -4.54 -9.00 -0.15
C GLU A 64 -5.48 -9.29 -1.32
N ASP A 65 -6.29 -10.36 -1.26
CA ASP A 65 -7.33 -10.63 -2.26
C ASP A 65 -8.31 -9.47 -2.35
N ALA A 66 -8.82 -9.01 -1.20
CA ALA A 66 -9.72 -7.87 -1.15
C ALA A 66 -9.05 -6.60 -1.67
N MET A 67 -7.81 -6.34 -1.29
CA MET A 67 -7.04 -5.20 -1.77
C MET A 67 -6.86 -5.24 -3.28
N TYR A 68 -6.49 -6.40 -3.84
CA TYR A 68 -6.28 -6.60 -5.26
C TYR A 68 -7.56 -6.36 -6.08
N ARG A 69 -8.68 -6.98 -5.69
CA ARG A 69 -9.98 -6.79 -6.36
C ARG A 69 -10.43 -5.34 -6.31
N ILE A 70 -10.24 -4.66 -5.17
CA ILE A 70 -10.54 -3.22 -5.05
C ILE A 70 -9.66 -2.38 -5.98
N MET A 71 -8.36 -2.69 -6.10
CA MET A 71 -7.44 -1.97 -6.97
C MET A 71 -7.74 -2.16 -8.46
N ASN A 72 -8.22 -3.34 -8.86
CA ASN A 72 -8.54 -3.66 -10.25
C ASN A 72 -9.99 -3.38 -10.64
N LEU A 73 -10.80 -2.82 -9.73
CA LEU A 73 -12.23 -2.55 -9.93
C LEU A 73 -13.06 -3.82 -10.18
N ASP A 74 -12.62 -4.95 -9.65
CA ASP A 74 -13.37 -6.21 -9.68
C ASP A 74 -14.55 -6.16 -8.70
N ALA A 75 -15.61 -6.92 -8.99
CA ALA A 75 -16.74 -7.06 -8.09
C ALA A 75 -16.27 -7.64 -6.75
N ILE A 76 -16.68 -7.03 -5.64
CA ILE A 76 -16.36 -7.48 -4.27
C ILE A 76 -17.46 -7.04 -3.29
N ASP A 77 -17.80 -7.94 -2.36
CA ASP A 77 -18.82 -7.70 -1.35
C ASP A 77 -18.22 -7.05 -0.09
N ALA A 78 -19.09 -6.61 0.83
CA ALA A 78 -18.66 -6.06 2.11
C ALA A 78 -18.03 -7.11 3.04
N GLN A 79 -18.29 -8.40 2.78
CA GLN A 79 -17.69 -9.52 3.48
C GLN A 79 -17.33 -10.61 2.47
N GLU A 80 -16.11 -11.10 2.57
CA GLU A 80 -15.55 -12.15 1.71
C GLU A 80 -14.98 -13.26 2.61
N VAL A 81 -15.06 -14.50 2.15
CA VAL A 81 -14.52 -15.64 2.89
C VAL A 81 -13.68 -16.50 1.97
N ILE A 82 -12.39 -16.62 2.31
CA ILE A 82 -11.47 -17.54 1.62
C ILE A 82 -11.29 -18.76 2.50
N SER A 83 -11.36 -19.95 1.90
CA SER A 83 -11.01 -21.20 2.58
C SER A 83 -9.75 -21.79 1.99
N LEU A 84 -8.79 -22.12 2.86
CA LEU A 84 -7.53 -22.76 2.49
C LEU A 84 -7.27 -23.90 3.46
N ASP A 85 -7.11 -25.11 2.93
CA ASP A 85 -6.85 -26.33 3.70
C ASP A 85 -7.83 -26.53 4.88
N GLY A 86 -9.13 -26.30 4.61
CA GLY A 86 -10.20 -26.41 5.62
C GLY A 86 -10.27 -25.27 6.65
N ASN A 87 -9.29 -24.37 6.66
CA ASN A 87 -9.30 -23.15 7.47
C ASN A 87 -9.99 -22.01 6.73
N LYS A 88 -10.33 -20.93 7.44
CA LYS A 88 -11.03 -19.78 6.85
C LYS A 88 -10.38 -18.45 7.21
N ALA A 89 -10.31 -17.56 6.23
CA ALA A 89 -10.15 -16.14 6.42
C ALA A 89 -11.48 -15.44 6.13
N THR A 90 -12.00 -14.70 7.11
CA THR A 90 -13.15 -13.82 6.92
C THR A 90 -12.65 -12.40 6.80
N THR A 91 -12.87 -11.78 5.65
CA THR A 91 -12.46 -10.41 5.35
C THR A 91 -13.68 -9.51 5.29
N THR A 92 -13.64 -8.42 6.06
CA THR A 92 -14.68 -7.39 6.11
C THR A 92 -14.14 -6.09 5.55
N ILE A 93 -14.84 -5.54 4.57
CA ILE A 93 -14.49 -4.29 3.91
C ILE A 93 -15.47 -3.22 4.36
N THR A 94 -14.95 -2.18 5.01
CA THR A 94 -15.74 -1.05 5.51
C THR A 94 -15.36 0.20 4.73
N THR A 95 -16.35 0.82 4.09
CA THR A 95 -16.17 2.12 3.44
C THR A 95 -16.24 3.22 4.50
N ILE A 96 -15.14 3.96 4.67
CA ILE A 96 -15.06 5.09 5.62
C ILE A 96 -15.44 6.39 4.93
N SER A 97 -15.05 6.57 3.66
CA SER A 97 -15.44 7.68 2.81
C SER A 97 -15.34 7.28 1.33
N ALA A 98 -15.72 8.18 0.41
CA ALA A 98 -15.62 7.94 -1.03
C ALA A 98 -14.19 7.56 -1.50
N ILE A 99 -13.17 8.05 -0.79
CA ILE A 99 -11.76 7.82 -1.10
C ILE A 99 -11.06 6.89 -0.12
N LYS A 100 -11.74 6.39 0.91
CA LYS A 100 -11.09 5.63 2.00
C LYS A 100 -11.88 4.40 2.39
N LYS A 101 -11.22 3.25 2.38
CA LYS A 101 -11.76 1.96 2.80
C LYS A 101 -10.82 1.30 3.80
N THR A 102 -11.36 0.57 4.76
CA THR A 102 -10.59 -0.31 5.64
C THR A 102 -10.95 -1.75 5.36
N ILE A 103 -9.93 -2.59 5.25
CA ILE A 103 -10.05 -4.03 5.04
C ILE A 103 -9.57 -4.69 6.33
N GLY A 104 -10.46 -5.38 7.02
CA GLY A 104 -10.13 -6.16 8.21
C GLY A 104 -10.28 -7.65 7.90
N SER A 105 -9.20 -8.41 7.98
CA SER A 105 -9.22 -9.85 7.74
C SER A 105 -8.95 -10.62 9.03
N ILE A 106 -9.66 -11.72 9.26
CA ILE A 106 -9.48 -12.61 10.40
C ILE A 106 -9.22 -14.01 9.86
N GLY A 107 -7.98 -14.50 10.05
CA GLY A 107 -7.64 -15.90 9.79
C GLY A 107 -7.76 -16.72 11.06
N ASP A 108 -8.37 -17.90 10.97
CA ASP A 108 -8.50 -18.85 12.07
C ASP A 108 -7.95 -20.23 11.68
N ILE A 109 -7.02 -20.75 12.47
CA ILE A 109 -6.53 -22.12 12.38
C ILE A 109 -6.62 -22.78 13.74
N LEU A 110 -7.60 -23.68 13.92
CA LEU A 110 -7.78 -24.44 15.17
C LEU A 110 -7.76 -23.52 16.41
N PHE A 111 -8.57 -22.46 16.41
CA PHE A 111 -8.68 -21.46 17.48
C PHE A 111 -7.47 -20.54 17.67
N ASN A 112 -6.45 -20.64 16.80
CA ASN A 112 -5.45 -19.60 16.68
C ASN A 112 -5.96 -18.56 15.71
N THR A 113 -6.39 -17.43 16.26
CA THR A 113 -6.95 -16.34 15.47
C THR A 113 -5.93 -15.22 15.31
N ARG A 114 -5.74 -14.76 14.08
CA ARG A 114 -4.93 -13.56 13.78
C ARG A 114 -5.77 -12.58 12.96
N ARG A 115 -5.53 -11.29 13.19
CA ARG A 115 -6.25 -10.21 12.52
C ARG A 115 -5.26 -9.25 11.89
N VAL A 116 -5.48 -8.98 10.61
CA VAL A 116 -4.77 -7.94 9.86
C VAL A 116 -5.78 -6.86 9.47
N LYS A 117 -5.33 -5.60 9.51
CA LYS A 117 -6.13 -4.46 9.07
C LYS A 117 -5.32 -3.58 8.13
N SER A 118 -5.82 -3.41 6.92
CA SER A 118 -5.28 -2.49 5.92
C SER A 118 -6.23 -1.33 5.70
N THR A 119 -5.69 -0.17 5.33
CA THR A 119 -6.47 1.01 4.97
C THR A 119 -6.06 1.46 3.59
N LEU A 120 -6.99 1.42 2.63
CA LEU A 120 -6.79 1.95 1.29
C LEU A 120 -7.28 3.38 1.25
N THR A 121 -6.44 4.25 0.71
CA THR A 121 -6.82 5.63 0.38
C THR A 121 -6.59 5.83 -1.11
N VAL A 122 -7.67 6.08 -1.86
CA VAL A 122 -7.62 6.41 -3.27
C VAL A 122 -7.32 7.89 -3.39
N VAL A 123 -6.18 8.21 -3.98
CA VAL A 123 -5.84 9.58 -4.36
C VAL A 123 -5.83 9.66 -5.88
N SER A 124 -6.57 10.60 -6.46
CA SER A 124 -6.41 10.92 -7.87
C SER A 124 -5.13 11.74 -8.03
N GLY A 125 -4.13 11.19 -8.71
CA GLY A 125 -3.10 12.03 -9.29
C GLY A 125 -3.76 12.96 -10.31
N ALA A 126 -3.59 14.28 -10.19
CA ALA A 126 -4.04 15.19 -11.22
C ALA A 126 -3.18 14.97 -12.48
N SER A 127 -3.76 14.34 -13.50
CA SER A 127 -3.12 14.25 -14.82
C SER A 127 -3.52 15.48 -15.62
N PHE A 128 -2.59 16.42 -15.74
CA PHE A 128 -2.74 17.62 -16.56
C PHE A 128 -2.32 17.31 -18.00
N ASN A 129 -3.22 16.71 -18.77
CA ASN A 129 -2.98 16.43 -20.19
C ASN A 129 -3.17 17.70 -21.03
N TYR A 130 -2.18 18.57 -20.99
CA TYR A 130 -2.08 19.73 -21.87
C TYR A 130 -1.04 19.47 -22.95
N GLY A 131 -1.34 19.87 -24.20
CA GLY A 131 -0.32 19.99 -25.23
C GLY A 131 0.73 21.04 -24.85
N VAL A 132 0.32 22.09 -24.14
CA VAL A 132 1.23 23.09 -23.55
C VAL A 132 0.75 23.53 -22.18
N GLN A 133 1.65 23.51 -21.20
CA GLN A 133 1.47 24.13 -19.89
C GLN A 133 2.53 25.23 -19.69
N ALA A 134 2.09 26.47 -19.51
CA ALA A 134 2.96 27.62 -19.26
C ALA A 134 2.64 28.31 -17.93
N GLY A 135 3.69 28.83 -17.28
CA GLY A 135 3.55 29.67 -16.08
C GLY A 135 3.28 31.13 -16.45
N ASP A 136 3.65 32.05 -15.55
CA ASP A 136 3.37 33.49 -15.68
C ASP A 136 4.00 34.14 -16.91
N GLY A 137 5.02 33.50 -17.48
CA GLY A 137 5.65 33.91 -18.73
C GLY A 137 4.71 33.82 -19.94
N GLY A 138 3.67 32.99 -19.89
CA GLY A 138 2.69 32.85 -20.95
C GLY A 138 3.17 32.03 -22.15
N VAL A 139 2.40 32.10 -23.24
CA VAL A 139 2.68 31.45 -24.53
C VAL A 139 2.64 32.51 -25.62
N TYR A 140 3.73 32.62 -26.39
CA TYR A 140 3.84 33.52 -27.52
C TYR A 140 4.06 32.71 -28.79
N MET A 141 3.13 32.83 -29.73
CA MET A 141 3.10 32.13 -30.99
C MET A 141 3.37 33.12 -32.13
N SER A 142 4.25 32.73 -33.06
CA SER A 142 4.61 33.53 -34.23
C SER A 142 4.49 32.68 -35.49
N SER A 143 4.30 33.33 -36.63
CA SER A 143 4.08 32.67 -37.94
C SER A 143 2.86 31.73 -37.89
N THR A 144 2.81 30.70 -38.75
CA THR A 144 1.70 29.72 -38.82
C THR A 144 1.90 28.54 -37.85
N SER A 145 2.21 28.81 -36.57
CA SER A 145 2.46 27.75 -35.59
C SER A 145 1.17 27.13 -35.05
N SER A 146 1.21 25.84 -34.71
CA SER A 146 0.05 25.09 -34.24
C SER A 146 0.34 24.32 -32.96
N ILE A 147 -0.60 24.28 -32.03
CA ILE A 147 -0.57 23.47 -30.81
C ILE A 147 -1.65 22.39 -30.91
N THR A 148 -1.21 21.13 -30.78
CA THR A 148 -2.12 19.98 -30.77
C THR A 148 -2.43 19.59 -29.33
N GLY A 149 -3.69 19.72 -28.93
CA GLY A 149 -4.16 19.47 -27.56
C GLY A 149 -4.44 20.73 -26.74
N ASN A 150 -4.84 20.54 -25.48
CA ASN A 150 -5.26 21.62 -24.59
C ASN A 150 -4.07 22.52 -24.22
N LEU A 151 -4.33 23.82 -24.01
CA LEU A 151 -3.34 24.78 -23.56
C LEU A 151 -3.74 25.36 -22.21
N TYR A 152 -2.88 25.24 -21.21
CA TYR A 152 -3.03 25.91 -19.92
C TYR A 152 -1.92 26.93 -19.71
N SER A 153 -2.28 28.13 -19.28
CA SER A 153 -1.31 29.18 -18.96
C SER A 153 -1.72 29.99 -17.74
N THR A 154 -0.77 30.34 -16.86
CA THR A 154 -0.99 31.39 -15.84
C THR A 154 -0.55 32.79 -16.31
N GLY A 155 0.07 32.88 -17.49
CA GLY A 155 0.40 34.11 -18.21
C GLY A 155 -0.38 34.28 -19.52
N PRO A 156 -0.12 35.35 -20.30
CA PRO A 156 -0.88 35.64 -21.53
C PRO A 156 -0.66 34.58 -22.62
N VAL A 157 -1.61 34.44 -23.53
CA VAL A 157 -1.52 33.60 -24.73
C VAL A 157 -1.69 34.50 -25.96
N CYS A 158 -0.60 34.69 -26.71
CA CYS A 158 -0.55 35.66 -27.79
C CYS A 158 -0.15 34.99 -29.10
N GLY A 159 -0.97 35.10 -30.13
CA GLY A 159 -0.60 34.80 -31.52
C GLY A 159 -0.14 36.03 -32.30
N GLY A 160 0.14 35.86 -33.59
CA GLY A 160 0.56 36.92 -34.51
C GLY A 160 1.95 37.48 -34.23
N GLY A 161 2.80 36.78 -33.48
CA GLY A 161 4.11 37.25 -33.04
C GLY A 161 4.05 38.31 -31.94
N LYS A 162 2.89 38.49 -31.30
CA LYS A 162 2.70 39.42 -30.18
C LYS A 162 3.44 38.94 -28.93
N THR A 163 3.90 39.87 -28.10
CA THR A 163 4.77 39.61 -26.93
C THR A 163 4.37 40.42 -25.70
N GLY A 164 4.82 39.95 -24.53
CA GLY A 164 4.60 40.60 -23.24
C GLY A 164 3.21 40.39 -22.64
N SER A 165 3.02 40.86 -21.41
CA SER A 165 1.84 40.64 -20.57
C SER A 165 0.49 41.01 -21.19
N ASN A 166 0.49 41.98 -22.12
CA ASN A 166 -0.70 42.48 -22.79
C ASN A 166 -0.77 42.06 -24.27
N CYS A 167 0.11 41.17 -24.73
CA CYS A 167 0.23 40.76 -26.12
C CYS A 167 0.38 41.96 -27.08
N LEU A 168 1.42 42.76 -26.88
CA LEU A 168 1.71 43.93 -27.71
C LEU A 168 2.73 43.58 -28.79
N ASN A 169 2.86 44.43 -29.81
CA ASN A 169 3.86 44.32 -30.90
C ASN A 169 3.75 43.03 -31.71
N GLY A 170 3.03 43.06 -32.84
CA GLY A 170 2.90 41.90 -33.73
C GLY A 170 1.75 42.08 -34.72
N SER A 171 1.62 41.14 -35.65
CA SER A 171 0.55 41.13 -36.66
C SER A 171 -0.82 40.92 -36.05
N SER A 172 -1.86 41.35 -36.75
CA SER A 172 -3.27 41.06 -36.42
C SER A 172 -3.77 39.75 -37.05
N ALA A 173 -2.90 38.98 -37.69
CA ALA A 173 -3.23 37.66 -38.22
C ALA A 173 -3.63 36.67 -37.11
N THR A 174 -4.46 35.69 -37.46
CA THR A 174 -4.98 34.63 -36.56
C THR A 174 -4.54 33.24 -37.01
N ASP A 175 -3.42 33.17 -37.73
CA ASP A 175 -2.92 31.95 -38.38
C ASP A 175 -2.30 30.95 -37.38
N ASN A 176 -2.22 31.32 -36.10
CA ASN A 176 -1.81 30.45 -35.01
C ASN A 176 -2.98 29.60 -34.54
N ILE A 177 -2.82 28.28 -34.60
CA ILE A 177 -3.92 27.34 -34.32
C ILE A 177 -3.70 26.63 -32.99
N VAL A 178 -4.76 26.50 -32.20
CA VAL A 178 -4.83 25.55 -31.09
C VAL A 178 -6.03 24.64 -31.32
N THR A 179 -5.85 23.32 -31.21
CA THR A 179 -6.91 22.33 -31.51
C THR A 179 -7.63 21.81 -30.26
N GLY A 180 -7.26 22.32 -29.08
CA GLY A 180 -7.85 21.96 -27.79
C GLY A 180 -8.25 23.19 -26.98
N THR A 181 -8.89 22.95 -25.83
CA THR A 181 -9.34 24.02 -24.95
C THR A 181 -8.16 24.87 -24.48
N VAL A 182 -8.29 26.19 -24.61
CA VAL A 182 -7.31 27.16 -24.13
C VAL A 182 -7.83 27.77 -22.84
N LEU A 183 -7.07 27.59 -21.75
CA LEU A 183 -7.38 28.14 -20.44
C LEU A 183 -6.23 29.03 -19.96
N VAL A 184 -6.53 30.31 -19.76
CA VAL A 184 -5.66 31.25 -19.07
C VAL A 184 -6.23 31.53 -17.68
N ALA A 185 -5.63 30.89 -16.68
CA ALA A 185 -6.06 30.99 -15.28
C ALA A 185 -5.05 31.83 -14.50
N THR A 186 -5.31 33.14 -14.40
CA THR A 186 -4.47 34.08 -13.66
C THR A 186 -5.33 34.95 -12.77
N THR A 187 -4.78 35.34 -11.62
CA THR A 187 -5.37 36.32 -10.71
C THR A 187 -4.95 37.75 -11.04
N THR A 188 -4.08 37.92 -12.02
CA THR A 188 -3.53 39.23 -12.44
C THR A 188 -4.21 39.74 -13.72
N SER A 189 -3.97 41.01 -14.08
CA SER A 189 -4.53 41.62 -15.30
C SER A 189 -4.01 41.03 -16.62
N ASN A 190 -3.04 40.09 -16.56
CA ASN A 190 -2.31 39.54 -17.72
C ASN A 190 -3.03 38.33 -18.36
N GLY A 191 -4.28 38.08 -17.97
CA GLY A 191 -5.10 36.96 -18.45
C GLY A 191 -5.68 37.22 -19.83
N VAL A 192 -4.81 37.29 -20.84
CA VAL A 192 -5.18 37.64 -22.22
C VAL A 192 -5.07 36.42 -23.13
N ILE A 193 -6.06 36.24 -24.00
CA ILE A 193 -5.94 35.43 -25.22
C ILE A 193 -6.16 36.35 -26.42
N THR A 194 -5.22 36.37 -27.36
CA THR A 194 -5.37 37.12 -28.61
C THR A 194 -4.70 36.45 -29.80
N ASN A 195 -5.22 36.71 -31.01
CA ASN A 195 -4.58 36.38 -32.29
C ASN A 195 -4.35 34.88 -32.53
N ILE A 196 -5.18 34.03 -31.93
CA ILE A 196 -5.20 32.60 -32.19
C ILE A 196 -6.56 32.17 -32.77
N THR A 197 -6.54 31.09 -33.55
CA THR A 197 -7.73 30.35 -33.95
C THR A 197 -7.80 29.07 -33.12
N ASN A 198 -8.83 28.95 -32.29
CA ASN A 198 -9.15 27.72 -31.60
C ASN A 198 -10.05 26.86 -32.48
N GLN A 199 -9.57 25.69 -32.93
CA GLN A 199 -10.26 24.82 -33.87
C GLN A 199 -10.86 23.59 -33.17
N GLY A 200 -12.03 23.16 -33.64
CA GLY A 200 -12.69 21.92 -33.21
C GLY A 200 -13.74 22.13 -32.12
N THR A 201 -13.95 21.15 -31.23
CA THR A 201 -14.93 21.26 -30.12
C THR A 201 -14.41 22.09 -28.93
N ALA A 202 -13.48 23.01 -29.18
CA ALA A 202 -12.64 23.61 -28.18
C ALA A 202 -13.14 24.99 -27.75
N SER A 203 -12.87 25.34 -26.48
CA SER A 203 -13.28 26.61 -25.87
C SER A 203 -12.07 27.46 -25.49
N MET A 204 -12.26 28.78 -25.42
CA MET A 204 -11.26 29.71 -24.88
C MET A 204 -11.77 30.36 -23.60
N TYR A 205 -10.96 30.36 -22.55
CA TYR A 205 -11.28 30.96 -21.26
C TYR A 205 -10.13 31.83 -20.77
N ALA A 206 -10.39 33.13 -20.57
CA ALA A 206 -9.44 34.10 -20.03
C ALA A 206 -10.19 35.31 -19.47
N ASN A 207 -9.48 36.22 -18.78
CA ASN A 207 -10.05 37.50 -18.33
C ASN A 207 -10.42 38.39 -19.54
N LYS A 208 -9.55 38.42 -20.56
CA LYS A 208 -9.78 39.14 -21.81
C LYS A 208 -9.49 38.25 -22.99
N ILE A 209 -10.45 38.14 -23.90
CA ILE A 209 -10.30 37.45 -25.19
C ILE A 209 -10.66 38.45 -26.27
N TYR A 210 -9.74 38.70 -27.21
CA TYR A 210 -9.99 39.59 -28.34
C TYR A 210 -9.22 39.13 -29.57
N SER A 211 -9.63 39.58 -30.76
CA SER A 211 -8.98 39.25 -32.05
C SER A 211 -8.63 37.75 -32.20
N SER A 212 -9.48 36.88 -31.68
CA SER A 212 -9.31 35.42 -31.69
C SER A 212 -10.60 34.78 -32.19
N ILE A 213 -10.49 33.64 -32.85
CA ILE A 213 -11.60 32.95 -33.50
C ILE A 213 -11.79 31.58 -32.84
N ILE A 214 -13.04 31.17 -32.64
CA ILE A 214 -13.41 29.77 -32.38
C ILE A 214 -14.03 29.26 -33.68
N ALA A 215 -13.43 28.24 -34.28
CA ALA A 215 -13.80 27.68 -35.59
C ALA A 215 -14.12 26.19 -35.52
#